data_AF-A0A9D4HQU5-F1
#
_entry.id   AF-A0A9D4HQU5-F1
#
_cell.length_a   1.000
_cell.length_b   1.000
_cell.length_c   1.000
_cell.angle_alpha   90.00
_cell.angle_beta   90.00
_cell.angle_gamma   90.00
#
_symmetry.space_group_name_H-M   'P 1'
#
loop_
_entity.id
_entity.type
_entity.pdbx_description
1 polymer ?
#
loop_
_entity_poly.entity_id
_entity_poly.type
_entity_poly.pdbx_seq_one_letter_code
_entity_poly.pdbx_strand_id
1 'polypeptide(L)'
;MLLLLLLLLLLLLLLLLLLLLLLLLLLLLLLILLLLLLLLILLLLLLLLLLLLLLLLLLLLLLLQLLLLLLLLLLHHHYTTTTTTPPPPFTVTKNVFTQWLLLQLIAHIGGHACFTNSPCFVRISFFNGGGIICVSFMHLFFKCFNDFYGFIFKFVCFFFLAYLSTTCSW
;
A
#
# COMPACT_ATOMS: atom_id res chain seq x y z
N MET A 1 -54.98 -30.17 -57.56
CA MET A 1 -55.08 -28.87 -56.85
C MET A 1 -55.00 -29.02 -55.33
N LEU A 2 -55.77 -29.93 -54.71
CA LEU A 2 -55.80 -30.11 -53.25
C LEU A 2 -54.45 -30.54 -52.63
N LEU A 3 -53.70 -31.44 -53.29
CA LEU A 3 -52.37 -31.85 -52.83
C LEU A 3 -51.38 -30.69 -52.77
N LEU A 4 -51.39 -29.80 -53.78
CA LEU A 4 -50.52 -28.63 -53.84
C LEU A 4 -50.83 -27.67 -52.68
N LEU A 5 -52.13 -27.45 -52.41
CA LEU A 5 -52.56 -26.60 -51.30
C LEU A 5 -52.12 -27.18 -49.95
N LEU A 6 -52.24 -28.49 -49.77
CA LEU A 6 -51.80 -29.17 -48.55
C LEU A 6 -50.27 -29.04 -48.35
N LEU A 7 -49.50 -29.23 -49.41
CA LEU A 7 -48.03 -29.09 -49.36
C LEU A 7 -47.62 -27.65 -48.99
N LEU A 8 -48.28 -26.64 -49.59
CA LEU A 8 -48.03 -25.23 -49.30
C LEU A 8 -48.35 -24.90 -47.83
N LEU A 9 -49.47 -25.42 -47.30
CA LEU A 9 -49.86 -25.25 -45.90
C LEU A 9 -48.82 -25.87 -44.96
N LEU A 10 -48.35 -27.08 -45.27
CA LEU A 10 -47.34 -27.77 -44.47
C LEU A 10 -46.01 -27.00 -44.46
N LEU A 11 -45.58 -26.49 -45.62
CA LEU A 11 -44.37 -25.68 -45.73
C LEU A 11 -44.47 -24.38 -44.92
N LEU A 12 -45.62 -23.70 -44.98
CA LEU A 12 -45.88 -22.50 -44.20
C LEU A 12 -45.82 -22.77 -42.69
N LEU A 13 -46.42 -23.89 -42.25
CA LEU A 13 -46.41 -24.29 -40.85
C LEU A 13 -44.98 -24.59 -40.37
N LEU A 14 -44.19 -25.30 -41.19
CA LEU A 14 -42.79 -25.59 -40.88
C LEU A 14 -41.95 -24.31 -40.75
N LEU A 15 -42.14 -23.36 -41.69
CA LEU A 15 -41.46 -22.07 -41.66
C LEU A 15 -41.83 -21.28 -40.40
N LEU A 16 -43.11 -21.26 -40.02
CA LEU A 16 -43.58 -20.60 -38.81
C LEU A 16 -42.96 -21.22 -37.54
N LEU A 17 -42.90 -22.55 -37.48
CA LEU A 17 -42.26 -23.27 -36.36
C LEU A 17 -40.77 -22.94 -36.25
N LEU A 18 -40.07 -22.89 -37.38
CA LEU A 18 -38.64 -22.52 -37.43
C LEU A 18 -38.43 -21.08 -36.94
N LEU A 19 -39.27 -20.15 -37.39
CA LEU A 19 -39.22 -18.75 -36.95
C LEU A 19 -39.45 -18.63 -35.44
N LEU A 20 -40.43 -19.36 -34.91
CA LEU A 20 -40.72 -19.38 -33.48
C LEU A 20 -39.53 -19.93 -32.67
N LEU A 21 -38.91 -21.01 -33.14
CA LEU A 21 -37.72 -21.59 -32.50
C LEU A 21 -36.55 -20.60 -32.51
N LEU A 22 -36.32 -19.91 -33.62
CA LEU A 22 -35.28 -18.89 -33.74
C LEU A 22 -35.53 -17.73 -32.77
N LEU A 23 -36.78 -17.26 -32.66
CA LEU A 23 -37.17 -16.21 -31.73
C LEU A 23 -36.92 -16.64 -30.28
N LEU A 24 -37.27 -17.88 -29.93
CA LEU A 24 -37.04 -18.43 -28.59
C LEU A 24 -35.54 -18.50 -28.27
N LEU A 25 -34.72 -18.95 -29.22
CA LEU A 25 -33.27 -19.00 -29.07
C LEU A 25 -32.69 -17.59 -28.86
N LEU A 26 -33.16 -16.61 -29.63
CA LEU A 26 -32.73 -15.22 -29.50
C LEU A 26 -33.10 -14.66 -28.12
N LEU A 27 -34.32 -14.92 -27.64
CA LEU A 27 -34.77 -14.51 -26.32
C LEU A 27 -33.90 -15.13 -25.22
N LEU A 28 -33.59 -16.43 -25.32
CA LEU A 28 -32.73 -17.13 -24.38
C LEU A 28 -31.33 -16.52 -24.36
N LEU A 29 -30.76 -16.24 -25.53
CA LEU A 29 -29.45 -15.59 -25.65
C LEU A 29 -29.45 -14.21 -24.97
N LEU A 30 -30.48 -13.40 -25.21
CA LEU A 30 -30.63 -12.10 -24.59
C LEU A 30 -30.75 -12.20 -23.06
N LEU A 31 -31.48 -13.20 -22.56
CA LEU A 31 -31.60 -13.45 -21.12
C LEU A 31 -30.24 -13.82 -20.50
N ILE A 32 -29.46 -14.70 -21.16
CA ILE A 32 -28.12 -15.07 -20.71
C ILE A 32 -27.19 -13.86 -20.68
N LEU A 33 -27.25 -13.01 -21.72
CA LEU A 33 -26.46 -11.78 -21.79
C LEU A 33 -26.82 -10.81 -20.65
N LEU A 34 -28.13 -10.65 -20.38
CA LEU A 34 -28.61 -9.82 -19.29
C LEU A 34 -28.12 -10.33 -17.93
N LEU A 35 -28.19 -11.64 -17.70
CA LEU A 35 -27.69 -12.27 -16.48
C LEU A 35 -26.18 -12.05 -16.31
N LEU A 36 -25.41 -12.20 -17.38
CA LEU A 36 -23.96 -11.95 -17.36
C LEU A 36 -23.66 -10.47 -17.02
N LEU A 37 -24.40 -9.53 -17.60
CA LEU A 37 -24.25 -8.11 -17.31
C LEU A 37 -24.56 -7.81 -15.83
N LEU A 38 -25.63 -8.38 -15.29
CA LEU A 38 -25.99 -8.24 -13.88
C LEU A 38 -24.88 -8.77 -12.97
N LEU A 39 -24.32 -9.94 -13.28
CA LEU A 39 -23.22 -10.54 -12.54
C LEU A 39 -21.98 -9.64 -12.54
N LEU A 40 -21.65 -9.05 -13.70
CA LEU A 40 -20.52 -8.13 -13.83
C LEU A 40 -20.70 -6.87 -12.96
N ILE A 41 -21.90 -6.28 -12.97
CA ILE A 41 -22.22 -5.12 -12.13
C ILE A 41 -22.08 -5.48 -10.64
N LEU A 42 -22.58 -6.65 -10.23
CA LEU A 42 -22.47 -7.11 -8.85
C LEU A 42 -21.01 -7.29 -8.42
N LEU A 43 -20.18 -7.89 -9.29
CA LEU A 43 -18.75 -8.08 -9.02
C LEU A 43 -18.03 -6.73 -8.86
N LEU A 44 -18.34 -5.77 -9.73
CA LEU A 44 -17.77 -4.42 -9.66
C LEU A 44 -18.17 -3.69 -8.37
N LEU A 45 -19.44 -3.83 -7.96
CA LEU A 45 -19.92 -3.27 -6.70
C LEU A 45 -19.19 -3.89 -5.50
N LEU A 46 -18.98 -5.21 -5.51
CA LEU A 46 -18.25 -5.91 -4.45
C LEU A 46 -16.79 -5.43 -4.36
N LEU A 47 -16.14 -5.24 -5.52
CA LEU A 47 -14.77 -4.72 -5.57
C LEU A 47 -14.69 -3.30 -4.99
N LEU A 48 -15.65 -2.43 -5.32
CA LEU A 48 -15.73 -1.08 -4.78
C LEU A 48 -15.90 -1.10 -3.25
N LEU A 49 -16.77 -1.96 -2.73
CA LEU A 49 -16.97 -2.13 -1.29
C LEU A 49 -15.67 -2.57 -0.59
N LEU A 50 -14.95 -3.54 -1.17
CA LEU A 50 -13.68 -4.01 -0.63
C LEU A 50 -12.63 -2.90 -0.59
N LEU A 51 -12.54 -2.09 -1.65
CA LEU A 51 -11.63 -0.95 -1.71
C LEU A 51 -11.96 0.09 -0.63
N LEU A 52 -13.25 0.39 -0.44
CA LEU A 52 -13.69 1.32 0.60
C LEU A 52 -13.33 0.80 2.00
N LEU A 53 -13.52 -0.50 2.25
CA LEU A 53 -13.16 -1.14 3.51
C LEU A 53 -11.66 -1.06 3.77
N LEU A 54 -10.83 -1.30 2.74
CA LEU A 54 -9.37 -1.18 2.83
C LEU A 54 -8.96 0.26 3.17
N LEU A 55 -9.58 1.26 2.53
CA LEU A 55 -9.32 2.67 2.81
C LEU A 55 -9.69 3.03 4.25
N LEU A 56 -10.83 2.55 4.74
CA LEU A 56 -11.27 2.75 6.13
C LEU A 56 -10.27 2.13 7.12
N LEU A 57 -9.80 0.92 6.85
CA LEU A 57 -8.80 0.25 7.68
C LEU A 57 -7.48 1.05 7.73
N LEU A 58 -7.03 1.56 6.58
CA LEU A 58 -5.84 2.40 6.50
C LEU A 58 -6.00 3.69 7.32
N LEU A 59 -7.16 4.34 7.21
CA LEU A 59 -7.48 5.54 7.99
C LEU A 59 -7.47 5.25 9.51
N LEU A 60 -8.03 4.11 9.92
CA LEU A 60 -8.03 3.68 11.32
C LEU A 60 -6.60 3.44 11.83
N LEU A 61 -5.75 2.79 11.02
CA LEU A 61 -4.34 2.57 11.35
C LEU A 61 -3.58 3.89 11.48
N LEU A 62 -3.82 4.84 10.58
CA LEU A 62 -3.22 6.18 10.65
C LEU A 62 -3.63 6.91 11.93
N LEU A 63 -4.92 6.86 12.29
CA LEU A 63 -5.43 7.47 13.51
C LEU A 63 -4.84 6.82 14.77
N LEU A 64 -4.71 5.49 14.79
CA LEU A 64 -4.07 4.77 15.88
C LEU A 64 -2.59 5.17 16.03
N GLN A 65 -1.88 5.33 14.92
CA GLN A 65 -0.48 5.74 14.94
C GLN A 65 -0.32 7.18 15.43
N LEU A 66 -1.22 8.09 15.05
CA LEU A 66 -1.26 9.46 15.56
C LEU A 66 -1.53 9.48 17.08
N LEU A 67 -2.47 8.66 17.55
CA LEU A 67 -2.76 8.52 18.98
C LEU A 67 -1.53 8.03 19.76
N LEU A 68 -0.81 7.04 19.24
CA LEU A 68 0.40 6.51 19.86
C LEU A 68 1.51 7.57 19.92
N LEU A 69 1.68 8.36 18.85
CA LEU A 69 2.63 9.47 18.82
C LEU A 69 2.29 10.53 19.88
N LEU A 70 1.01 10.88 20.01
CA LEU A 70 0.54 11.83 21.03
C LEU A 70 0.82 11.32 22.45
N LEU A 71 0.56 10.03 22.70
CA LEU A 71 0.84 9.40 24.00
C LEU A 71 2.34 9.45 24.32
N LEU A 72 3.19 9.14 23.34
CA LEU A 72 4.65 9.19 23.51
C LEU A 72 5.14 10.61 23.83
N LEU A 73 4.57 11.62 23.16
CA LEU A 73 4.88 13.03 23.41
C LEU A 73 4.49 13.45 24.83
N LEU A 74 3.31 13.02 25.30
CA LEU A 74 2.84 13.30 26.65
C LEU A 74 3.75 12.68 27.72
N LEU A 75 4.17 11.42 27.51
CA LEU A 75 5.11 10.73 28.39
C LEU A 75 6.47 11.45 28.44
N HIS A 76 7.00 11.88 27.30
CA HIS A 76 8.28 12.59 27.25
C HIS A 76 8.25 13.89 28.04
N HIS A 77 7.16 14.65 27.95
CA HIS A 77 7.03 15.93 28.65
C HIS A 77 7.05 15.78 30.17
N HIS A 78 6.48 14.69 30.70
CA HIS A 78 6.47 14.41 32.14
C HIS A 78 7.86 14.05 32.70
N TYR A 79 8.74 13.43 31.90
CA TYR A 79 10.10 13.09 32.34
C TYR A 79 11.04 14.30 32.38
N THR A 80 10.81 15.33 31.55
CA THR A 80 11.70 16.49 31.49
C THR A 80 11.56 17.47 32.67
N THR A 81 10.49 17.41 33.45
CA THR A 81 10.21 18.37 34.54
C THR A 81 10.72 17.96 35.92
N THR A 82 11.23 16.75 36.12
CA THR A 82 11.61 16.23 37.45
C THR A 82 13.11 16.26 37.77
N THR A 83 13.97 16.72 36.87
CA THR A 83 15.42 16.82 37.10
C THR A 83 15.92 18.27 37.15
N THR A 84 15.45 19.03 38.14
CA THR A 84 16.10 20.27 38.59
C THR A 84 16.74 20.04 39.96
N THR A 85 17.63 19.04 40.06
CA THR A 85 18.61 18.97 41.15
C THR A 85 19.92 19.58 40.63
N PRO A 86 20.48 20.59 41.31
CA PRO A 86 21.71 21.23 40.87
C PRO A 86 22.86 20.20 40.86
N PRO A 87 23.63 20.09 39.77
CA PRO A 87 24.75 19.16 39.73
C PRO A 87 25.80 19.56 40.77
N PRO A 88 26.34 18.62 41.57
CA PRO A 88 27.52 18.90 42.37
C PRO A 88 28.71 19.24 41.45
N PRO A 89 29.68 20.04 41.92
CA PRO A 89 30.82 20.46 41.10
C PRO A 89 31.71 19.24 40.79
N PHE A 90 31.68 18.76 39.56
CA PHE A 90 32.49 17.61 39.14
C PHE A 90 33.89 18.03 38.67
N THR A 91 34.88 17.41 39.32
CA THR A 91 36.28 17.26 38.92
C THR A 91 36.40 16.51 37.60
N VAL A 92 37.18 17.08 36.67
CA VAL A 92 37.46 16.52 35.34
C VAL A 92 38.36 15.28 35.47
N THR A 93 37.79 14.09 35.35
CA THR A 93 38.54 12.84 35.19
C THR A 93 38.63 12.48 33.70
N LYS A 94 39.87 12.40 33.19
CA LYS A 94 40.29 12.23 31.79
C LYS A 94 39.98 10.84 31.16
N ASN A 95 38.86 10.21 31.45
CA ASN A 95 38.54 8.86 30.95
C ASN A 95 37.41 8.79 29.89
N VAL A 96 36.87 9.93 29.45
CA VAL A 96 35.77 9.95 28.45
C VAL A 96 36.25 9.63 27.02
N PHE A 97 37.56 9.69 26.77
CA PHE A 97 38.12 9.49 25.42
C PHE A 97 38.11 8.01 24.98
N THR A 98 38.18 7.06 25.91
CA THR A 98 38.24 5.62 25.59
C THR A 98 36.88 5.00 25.29
N GLN A 99 35.78 5.50 25.87
CA GLN A 99 34.44 5.03 25.53
C GLN A 99 33.95 5.53 24.16
N TRP A 100 34.37 6.72 23.75
CA TRP A 100 34.07 7.26 22.41
C TRP A 100 34.73 6.46 21.28
N LEU A 101 35.94 5.96 21.51
CA LEU A 101 36.69 5.17 20.53
C LEU A 101 36.09 3.77 20.33
N LEU A 102 35.53 3.18 21.38
CA LEU A 102 34.85 1.88 21.29
C LEU A 102 33.53 1.96 20.50
N LEU A 103 32.80 3.08 20.64
CA LEU A 103 31.53 3.29 19.93
C LEU A 103 31.73 3.53 18.42
N GLN A 104 32.80 4.22 18.03
CA GLN A 104 33.14 4.37 16.61
C GLN A 104 33.59 3.06 15.96
N LEU A 105 34.26 2.18 16.71
CA LEU A 105 34.68 0.87 16.20
C LEU A 105 33.48 -0.04 15.87
N ILE A 106 32.44 -0.04 16.73
CA ILE A 106 31.23 -0.84 16.51
C ILE A 106 30.43 -0.31 15.29
N ALA A 107 30.37 1.02 15.11
CA ALA A 107 29.73 1.62 13.94
C ALA A 107 30.47 1.32 12.62
N HIS A 108 31.80 1.23 12.64
CA HIS A 108 32.60 0.90 11.46
C HIS A 108 32.51 -0.58 11.07
N ILE A 109 32.35 -1.49 12.04
CA ILE A 109 32.19 -2.93 11.76
C ILE A 109 30.78 -3.24 11.24
N GLY A 110 29.74 -2.58 11.77
CA GLY A 110 28.35 -2.75 11.30
C GLY A 110 28.08 -2.22 9.88
N GLY A 111 28.85 -1.22 9.42
CA GLY A 111 28.71 -0.64 8.08
C GLY A 111 29.28 -1.50 6.94
N HIS A 112 30.17 -2.45 7.25
CA HIS A 112 30.82 -3.29 6.23
C HIS A 112 30.05 -4.58 5.89
N ALA A 113 29.06 -4.98 6.68
CA ALA A 113 28.28 -6.20 6.43
C ALA A 113 27.10 -6.00 5.46
N CYS A 114 26.77 -4.76 5.07
CA CYS A 114 25.56 -4.45 4.29
C CYS A 114 25.81 -3.57 3.05
N PHE A 115 27.01 -3.59 2.47
CA PHE A 115 27.28 -2.88 1.20
C PHE A 115 27.98 -3.79 0.19
N THR A 116 27.18 -4.58 -0.51
CA THR A 116 27.40 -4.81 -1.94
C THR A 116 26.15 -4.38 -2.68
N ASN A 117 26.26 -3.23 -3.37
CA ASN A 117 25.38 -2.73 -4.44
C ASN A 117 24.28 -1.71 -4.09
N SER A 118 24.67 -0.52 -3.60
CA SER A 118 23.93 0.75 -3.85
C SER A 118 24.74 1.94 -3.32
N PRO A 119 24.98 3.03 -4.07
CA PRO A 119 25.74 4.17 -3.59
C PRO A 119 24.82 5.24 -3.00
N CYS A 120 24.53 5.16 -1.70
CA CYS A 120 24.00 6.29 -0.93
C CYS A 120 24.86 6.50 0.32
N PHE A 121 25.97 7.22 0.14
CA PHE A 121 26.84 7.66 1.22
C PHE A 121 26.15 8.77 2.02
N VAL A 122 25.52 8.42 3.15
CA VAL A 122 25.06 9.41 4.14
C VAL A 122 26.22 9.69 5.10
N ARG A 123 26.89 10.82 4.88
CA ARG A 123 27.95 11.34 5.76
C ARG A 123 27.31 11.91 7.03
N ILE A 124 27.23 11.11 8.08
CA ILE A 124 26.75 11.59 9.38
C ILE A 124 27.90 12.32 10.08
N SER A 125 27.77 13.64 10.21
CA SER A 125 28.71 14.51 10.92
C SER A 125 28.18 14.71 12.34
N PHE A 126 28.85 14.17 13.36
CA PHE A 126 28.45 14.39 14.76
C PHE A 126 29.22 15.58 15.34
N PHE A 127 28.55 16.73 15.42
CA PHE A 127 29.01 17.87 16.22
C PHE A 127 28.52 17.73 17.67
N ASN A 128 29.43 17.98 18.60
CA ASN A 128 29.27 17.75 20.03
C ASN A 128 28.36 18.83 20.65
N GLY A 129 27.19 18.43 21.17
CA GLY A 129 26.30 19.35 21.89
C GLY A 129 24.87 18.84 22.04
N GLY A 130 24.61 18.05 23.09
CA GLY A 130 23.36 17.97 23.89
C GLY A 130 21.97 17.75 23.26
N GLY A 131 21.75 17.90 21.94
CA GLY A 131 20.42 17.94 21.33
C GLY A 131 20.07 16.76 20.40
N ILE A 132 20.96 15.79 20.24
CA ILE A 132 20.92 14.84 19.10
C ILE A 132 20.05 13.59 19.35
N ILE A 133 19.64 13.32 20.59
CA ILE A 133 18.85 12.11 20.90
C ILE A 133 17.45 12.17 20.22
N CYS A 134 16.84 13.35 20.09
CA CYS A 134 15.57 13.51 19.37
C CYS A 134 15.70 13.39 17.84
N VAL A 135 16.83 13.81 17.27
CA VAL A 135 17.03 13.77 15.81
C VAL A 135 17.25 12.34 15.31
N SER A 136 17.96 11.51 16.09
CA SER A 136 18.22 10.12 15.72
C SER A 136 16.95 9.25 15.76
N PHE A 137 16.05 9.48 16.72
CA PHE A 137 14.77 8.77 16.80
C PHE A 137 13.83 9.16 15.64
N MET A 138 13.76 10.45 15.30
CA MET A 138 13.02 10.91 14.12
C MET A 138 13.59 10.33 12.82
N HIS A 139 14.91 10.21 12.69
CA HIS A 139 15.52 9.65 11.49
C HIS A 139 15.27 8.14 11.34
N LEU A 140 15.20 7.39 12.45
CA LEU A 140 14.87 5.97 12.45
C LEU A 140 13.37 5.74 12.21
N PHE A 141 12.51 6.59 12.76
CA PHE A 141 11.08 6.57 12.54
C PHE A 141 10.74 6.93 11.09
N PHE A 142 11.39 7.95 10.51
CA PHE A 142 11.29 8.27 9.09
C PHE A 142 11.82 7.15 8.21
N LYS A 143 12.88 6.43 8.60
CA LYS A 143 13.37 5.29 7.82
C LYS A 143 12.37 4.11 7.83
N CYS A 144 11.80 3.77 8.98
CA CYS A 144 10.73 2.77 9.07
C CYS A 144 9.44 3.20 8.33
N PHE A 145 9.06 4.47 8.44
CA PHE A 145 7.93 5.03 7.68
C PHE A 145 8.20 5.01 6.18
N ASN A 146 9.41 5.37 5.74
CA ASN A 146 9.78 5.41 4.34
C ASN A 146 9.94 4.00 3.75
N ASP A 147 10.19 2.97 4.57
CA ASP A 147 10.13 1.58 4.12
C ASP A 147 8.68 1.07 4.01
N PHE A 148 7.78 1.48 4.92
CA PHE A 148 6.36 1.09 4.90
C PHE A 148 5.55 1.83 3.81
N TYR A 149 5.70 3.16 3.73
CA TYR A 149 5.16 3.97 2.63
C TYR A 149 5.93 3.72 1.34
N GLY A 150 7.22 3.40 1.41
CA GLY A 150 8.00 2.97 0.26
C GLY A 150 7.46 1.68 -0.33
N PHE A 151 6.92 0.76 0.46
CA PHE A 151 6.24 -0.42 -0.08
C PHE A 151 4.98 -0.05 -0.85
N ILE A 152 4.10 0.78 -0.27
CA ILE A 152 2.86 1.22 -0.93
C ILE A 152 3.17 2.09 -2.17
N PHE A 153 4.11 3.02 -2.07
CA PHE A 153 4.53 3.88 -3.17
C PHE A 153 5.25 3.10 -4.27
N LYS A 154 6.10 2.12 -3.93
CA LYS A 154 6.69 1.20 -4.92
C LYS A 154 5.62 0.34 -5.59
N PHE A 155 4.60 -0.09 -4.85
CA PHE A 155 3.48 -0.84 -5.40
C PHE A 155 2.67 0.01 -6.39
N VAL A 156 2.30 1.24 -6.00
CA VAL A 156 1.59 2.19 -6.88
C VAL A 156 2.44 2.59 -8.09
N CYS A 157 3.74 2.88 -7.91
CA CYS A 157 4.65 3.16 -9.01
C CYS A 157 4.84 1.95 -9.93
N PHE A 158 4.86 0.72 -9.40
CA PHE A 158 4.95 -0.49 -10.22
C PHE A 158 3.71 -0.65 -11.09
N PHE A 159 2.52 -0.44 -10.55
CA PHE A 159 1.27 -0.46 -11.35
C PHE A 159 1.22 0.69 -12.36
N PHE A 160 1.70 1.88 -12.01
CA PHE A 160 1.74 3.02 -12.92
C PHE A 160 2.75 2.82 -14.06
N LEU A 161 3.94 2.28 -13.77
CA LEU A 161 4.95 1.93 -14.78
C LEU A 161 4.48 0.77 -15.66
N ALA A 162 3.82 -0.25 -15.08
CA ALA A 162 3.23 -1.34 -15.84
C ALA A 162 2.14 -0.84 -16.80
N TYR A 163 1.27 0.06 -16.34
CA TYR A 163 0.25 0.70 -17.16
C TYR A 163 0.84 1.54 -18.31
N LEU A 164 1.87 2.33 -18.04
CA LEU A 164 2.62 3.07 -19.06
C LEU A 164 3.28 2.13 -20.08
N SER A 165 3.81 0.99 -19.65
CA SER A 165 4.40 0.00 -20.55
C SER A 165 3.38 -0.63 -21.51
N THR A 166 2.13 -0.79 -21.06
CA THR A 166 1.06 -1.38 -21.88
C THR A 166 0.41 -0.37 -22.83
N THR A 167 0.42 0.92 -22.49
CA THR A 167 -0.18 1.98 -23.31
C THR A 167 0.78 2.57 -24.32
N CYS A 168 2.10 2.45 -24.10
CA CYS A 168 3.14 2.79 -25.06
C CYS A 168 3.59 1.55 -25.85
N SER A 169 2.68 0.92 -26.60
CA SER A 169 3.08 0.03 -27.70
C SER A 169 3.19 0.88 -28.98
N TRP A 170 4.44 1.13 -29.39
CA TRP A 170 4.77 1.61 -30.73
C TRP A 170 4.94 0.42 -31.68
#